data_AF-A0A661VXT2-F1
#
_entry.id   AF-A0A661VXT2-F1
#
_cell.length_a   1.000
_cell.length_b   1.000
_cell.length_c   1.000
_cell.angle_alpha   90.00
_cell.angle_beta   90.00
_cell.angle_gamma   90.00
#
_symmetry.space_group_name_H-M   'P 1'
#
loop_
_entity.id
_entity.type
_entity.pdbx_description
1 polymer ?
#
loop_
_entity_poly.entity_id
_entity_poly.type
_entity_poly.pdbx_seq_one_letter_code
_entity_poly.pdbx_strand_id
1 'polypeptide(L)'
;MYLTGYTDSPDFPTTTGAYDTIFGSDGTCSVPLCADVFVAQLRLKPSYTITGTVVDSEGQPLLGVQVSAGGAYQDTTNTSGQYTLADLSAGSYTLTPSKAGYFFSPEARTVTVPPSVGGQDFVGVHIRKESAVPTHQAVGHGQPLTYTLRLVYPDAREVALYDAV
;
A
#
# COMPACT_ATOMS: atom_id res chain seq x y z
N MET A 1 11.05 -18.48 19.40
CA MET A 1 11.25 -19.94 19.21
C MET A 1 12.75 -20.18 19.13
N TYR A 2 13.25 -21.28 19.69
CA TYR A 2 14.66 -21.65 19.58
C TYR A 2 14.76 -22.91 18.72
N LEU A 3 15.64 -22.88 17.73
CA LEU A 3 16.03 -24.05 16.96
C LEU A 3 17.36 -24.55 17.50
N THR A 4 17.41 -25.82 17.87
CA THR A 4 18.61 -26.49 18.33
C THR A 4 18.99 -27.56 17.32
N GLY A 5 20.27 -27.71 17.06
CA GLY A 5 20.78 -28.76 16.18
C GLY A 5 22.27 -28.94 16.38
N TYR A 6 22.84 -29.83 15.58
CA TYR A 6 24.27 -30.03 15.51
C TYR A 6 24.78 -29.71 14.10
N THR A 7 26.05 -29.34 13.98
CA THR A 7 26.73 -29.06 12.72
C THR A 7 28.10 -29.74 12.71
N ASP A 8 28.43 -30.42 11.62
CA ASP A 8 29.75 -31.04 11.39
C ASP A 8 30.68 -30.10 10.60
N SER A 9 30.23 -28.86 10.33
CA SER A 9 31.00 -27.90 9.53
C SER A 9 31.99 -27.13 10.42
N PRO A 10 33.31 -27.18 10.10
CA PRO A 10 34.33 -26.47 10.87
C PRO A 10 34.27 -24.95 10.70
N ASP A 11 33.53 -24.46 9.70
CA ASP A 11 33.36 -23.04 9.38
C ASP A 11 31.92 -22.55 9.65
N PHE A 12 31.10 -23.36 10.33
CA PHE A 12 29.75 -22.95 10.71
C PHE A 12 29.83 -21.77 11.68
N PRO A 13 28.99 -20.72 11.55
CA PRO A 13 29.32 -19.42 12.10
C PRO A 13 29.36 -19.42 13.63
N THR A 14 30.56 -19.23 14.18
CA THR A 14 30.77 -18.83 15.57
C THR A 14 30.64 -17.31 15.62
N THR A 15 29.40 -16.83 15.64
CA THR A 15 29.13 -15.40 15.72
C THR A 15 29.78 -14.78 16.97
N THR A 16 30.22 -13.53 16.89
CA THR A 16 30.73 -12.79 18.06
C THR A 16 29.80 -12.95 19.27
N GLY A 17 30.31 -13.53 20.37
CA GLY A 17 29.53 -13.84 21.57
C GLY A 17 29.01 -15.28 21.66
N ALA A 18 29.38 -16.18 20.74
CA ALA A 18 29.13 -17.61 20.87
C ALA A 18 29.86 -18.19 22.11
N TYR A 19 29.22 -19.16 22.76
CA TYR A 19 29.78 -19.85 23.92
C TYR A 19 30.91 -20.81 23.54
N ASP A 20 30.78 -21.43 22.37
CA ASP A 20 31.81 -22.25 21.76
C ASP A 20 32.19 -21.63 20.42
N THR A 21 33.48 -21.40 20.23
CA THR A 21 34.03 -20.77 19.02
C THR A 21 34.98 -21.69 18.27
N ILE A 22 35.16 -22.92 18.76
CA ILE A 22 36.15 -23.87 18.27
C ILE A 22 35.37 -25.11 17.81
N PHE A 23 35.69 -25.65 16.63
CA PHE A 23 35.04 -26.85 16.13
C PHE A 23 35.31 -28.06 17.04
N GLY A 24 34.27 -28.73 17.49
CA GLY A 24 34.33 -29.77 18.51
C GLY A 24 34.70 -29.20 19.89
N SER A 25 35.24 -30.04 20.77
CA SER A 25 35.63 -29.60 22.13
C SER A 25 37.08 -29.10 22.22
N ASP A 26 37.91 -29.35 21.21
CA ASP A 26 39.35 -29.06 21.23
C ASP A 26 39.94 -28.52 19.90
N GLY A 27 39.10 -28.25 18.90
CA GLY A 27 39.55 -27.75 17.59
C GLY A 27 40.01 -28.85 16.64
N THR A 28 39.90 -30.11 17.04
CA THR A 28 40.25 -31.28 16.23
C THR A 28 39.12 -32.30 16.24
N CYS A 29 38.91 -32.97 15.10
CA CYS A 29 37.94 -34.05 15.00
C CYS A 29 38.53 -35.34 15.57
N SER A 30 38.54 -35.46 16.90
CA SER A 30 39.10 -36.59 17.62
C SER A 30 37.99 -37.30 18.41
N VAL A 31 37.51 -38.44 17.89
CA VAL A 31 36.50 -39.39 18.44
C VAL A 31 35.02 -39.15 18.04
N PRO A 32 34.12 -40.15 18.20
CA PRO A 32 33.29 -40.72 17.13
C PRO A 32 32.12 -39.87 16.61
N LEU A 33 31.91 -38.65 17.13
CA LEU A 33 30.95 -37.67 16.61
C LEU A 33 31.59 -36.29 16.69
N CYS A 34 32.00 -35.76 15.54
CA CYS A 34 32.59 -34.42 15.40
C CYS A 34 31.50 -33.43 15.02
N ALA A 35 30.86 -32.83 16.03
CA ALA A 35 29.81 -31.85 15.79
C ALA A 35 29.78 -30.80 16.89
N ASP A 36 29.43 -29.58 16.51
CA ASP A 36 29.06 -28.52 17.45
C ASP A 36 27.56 -28.46 17.60
N VAL A 37 27.09 -28.13 18.80
CA VAL A 37 25.68 -27.78 19.01
C VAL A 37 25.51 -26.30 18.72
N PHE A 38 24.48 -25.96 17.95
CA PHE A 38 24.06 -24.58 17.77
C PHE A 38 22.68 -24.35 18.37
N VAL A 39 22.48 -23.12 18.86
CA VAL A 39 21.18 -22.59 19.28
C VAL A 39 20.91 -21.33 18.48
N ALA A 40 19.90 -21.37 17.62
CA ALA A 40 19.44 -20.22 16.86
C ALA A 40 18.13 -19.70 17.44
N GLN A 41 18.06 -18.40 17.75
CA GLN A 41 16.81 -17.77 18.15
C GLN A 41 16.05 -17.27 16.91
N LEU A 42 14.91 -17.89 16.59
CA LEU A 42 13.99 -17.33 15.62
C LEU A 42 13.07 -16.31 16.30
N ARG A 43 13.22 -15.05 15.91
CA ARG A 43 12.33 -13.96 16.26
C ARG A 43 11.41 -13.66 15.08
N LEU A 44 10.23 -14.27 15.10
CA LEU A 44 9.15 -13.88 14.20
C LEU A 44 8.61 -12.53 14.69
N LYS A 45 8.63 -11.52 13.84
CA LYS A 45 7.87 -10.30 14.09
C LYS A 45 6.44 -10.55 13.62
N PRO A 46 5.42 -10.32 14.46
CA PRO A 46 4.05 -10.38 13.98
C PRO A 46 3.88 -9.37 12.84
N SER A 47 3.32 -9.83 11.73
CA SER A 47 2.87 -8.97 10.64
C SER A 47 1.36 -8.79 10.70
N TYR A 48 0.92 -7.63 10.24
CA TYR A 48 -0.49 -7.27 10.16
C TYR A 48 -0.89 -7.01 8.72
N THR A 49 -2.20 -7.00 8.50
CA THR A 49 -2.81 -6.72 7.20
C THR A 49 -3.80 -5.58 7.32
N ILE A 50 -3.89 -4.79 6.25
CA ILE A 50 -4.94 -3.80 6.05
C ILE A 50 -5.65 -4.14 4.75
N THR A 51 -6.96 -4.36 4.80
CA THR A 51 -7.77 -4.67 3.62
C THR A 51 -8.90 -3.67 3.42
N GLY A 52 -9.32 -3.53 2.17
CA GLY A 52 -10.45 -2.71 1.81
C GLY A 52 -10.84 -2.89 0.35
N THR A 53 -11.83 -2.11 -0.04
CA THR A 53 -12.39 -2.06 -1.38
C THR A 53 -12.38 -0.64 -1.90
N VAL A 54 -12.21 -0.49 -3.21
CA VAL A 54 -12.39 0.77 -3.91
C VAL A 54 -13.45 0.58 -4.97
N VAL A 55 -14.48 1.42 -4.92
CA VAL A 55 -15.60 1.44 -5.88
C VAL A 55 -15.68 2.80 -6.57
N ASP A 56 -16.40 2.90 -7.68
CA ASP A 56 -16.73 4.18 -8.30
C ASP A 56 -17.98 4.84 -7.66
N SER A 57 -18.36 6.02 -8.16
CA SER A 57 -19.55 6.76 -7.71
C SER A 57 -20.87 6.01 -7.92
N GLU A 58 -20.88 5.01 -8.81
CA GLU A 58 -22.02 4.15 -9.09
C GLU A 58 -21.99 2.84 -8.26
N GLY A 59 -21.01 2.72 -7.36
CA GLY A 59 -20.82 1.54 -6.51
C GLY A 59 -20.22 0.34 -7.25
N GLN A 60 -19.71 0.52 -8.47
CA GLN A 60 -19.05 -0.56 -9.21
C GLN A 60 -17.59 -0.72 -8.75
N PRO A 61 -17.04 -1.94 -8.74
CA PRO A 61 -15.65 -2.14 -8.34
C PRO A 61 -14.65 -1.41 -9.25
N LEU A 62 -13.72 -0.68 -8.65
CA LEU A 62 -12.73 0.09 -9.38
C LEU A 62 -11.37 -0.62 -9.40
N LEU A 63 -11.09 -1.32 -10.51
CA LEU A 63 -9.81 -2.00 -10.78
C LEU A 63 -8.66 -1.00 -10.97
N GLY A 64 -7.45 -1.35 -10.54
CA GLY A 64 -6.24 -0.61 -10.90
C GLY A 64 -6.01 0.68 -10.10
N VAL A 65 -6.61 0.81 -8.92
CA VAL A 65 -6.32 1.88 -7.96
C VAL A 65 -5.13 1.45 -7.11
N GLN A 66 -4.07 2.24 -7.09
CA GLN A 66 -2.95 2.00 -6.19
C GLN A 66 -3.27 2.59 -4.83
N VAL A 67 -3.30 1.75 -3.79
CA VAL A 67 -3.46 2.17 -2.39
C VAL A 67 -2.11 2.05 -1.70
N SER A 68 -1.60 3.17 -1.18
CA SER A 68 -0.32 3.21 -0.46
C SER A 68 -0.54 3.47 1.02
N ALA A 69 0.27 2.84 1.88
CA ALA A 69 0.41 3.16 3.30
C ALA A 69 1.81 3.70 3.56
N GLY A 70 1.95 5.03 3.56
CA GLY A 70 3.23 5.71 3.81
C GLY A 70 4.33 5.41 2.78
N GLY A 71 3.98 5.02 1.56
CA GLY A 71 4.93 4.73 0.46
C GLY A 71 5.65 3.38 0.53
N ALA A 72 5.94 2.88 1.74
CA ALA A 72 6.66 1.62 1.92
C ALA A 72 5.79 0.38 1.63
N TYR A 73 4.49 0.49 1.84
CA TYR A 73 3.51 -0.57 1.59
C TYR A 73 2.52 -0.09 0.55
N GLN A 74 2.22 -0.93 -0.43
CA GLN A 74 1.34 -0.59 -1.52
C GLN A 74 0.75 -1.83 -2.17
N ASP A 75 -0.49 -1.71 -2.61
CA ASP A 75 -1.18 -2.73 -3.40
C ASP A 75 -2.05 -2.05 -4.47
N THR A 76 -2.41 -2.80 -5.50
CA THR A 76 -3.29 -2.32 -6.58
C THR A 76 -4.60 -3.10 -6.55
N THR A 77 -5.73 -2.40 -6.55
CA THR A 77 -7.03 -3.05 -6.50
C THR A 77 -7.23 -4.02 -7.67
N ASN A 78 -7.79 -5.19 -7.37
CA ASN A 78 -8.10 -6.23 -8.36
C ASN A 78 -9.44 -5.97 -9.09
N THR A 79 -9.89 -6.92 -9.92
CA THR A 79 -11.14 -6.80 -10.71
C THR A 79 -12.40 -6.70 -9.85
N SER A 80 -12.33 -7.13 -8.59
CA SER A 80 -13.39 -6.97 -7.58
C SER A 80 -13.19 -5.71 -6.73
N GLY A 81 -12.27 -4.82 -7.10
CA GLY A 81 -11.99 -3.57 -6.39
C GLY A 81 -11.27 -3.76 -5.05
N GLN A 82 -10.85 -4.98 -4.71
CA GLN A 82 -10.23 -5.30 -3.43
C GLN A 82 -8.73 -5.05 -3.45
N TYR A 83 -8.18 -4.57 -2.33
CA TYR A 83 -6.74 -4.47 -2.09
C TYR A 83 -6.38 -5.09 -0.72
N THR A 84 -5.13 -5.52 -0.59
CA THR A 84 -4.54 -6.06 0.64
C THR A 84 -3.12 -5.56 0.81
N LEU A 85 -2.92 -4.69 1.82
CA LEU A 85 -1.59 -4.35 2.30
C LEU A 85 -1.18 -5.42 3.32
N ALA A 86 -0.05 -6.08 3.09
CA ALA A 86 0.47 -7.16 3.92
C ALA A 86 1.83 -6.80 4.54
N ASP A 87 2.28 -7.64 5.47
CA ASP A 87 3.59 -7.53 6.13
C ASP A 87 3.82 -6.20 6.86
N LEU A 88 2.74 -5.58 7.34
CA LEU A 88 2.83 -4.36 8.12
C LEU A 88 3.37 -4.67 9.52
N SER A 89 4.28 -3.81 9.98
CA SER A 89 4.66 -3.77 11.40
C SER A 89 3.59 -3.06 12.22
N ALA A 90 3.62 -3.22 13.54
CA ALA A 90 2.77 -2.41 14.43
C ALA A 90 3.08 -0.92 14.21
N GLY A 91 2.05 -0.11 14.00
CA GLY A 91 2.20 1.30 13.70
C GLY A 91 0.91 1.97 13.23
N SER A 92 0.99 3.29 13.06
CA SER A 92 -0.07 4.09 12.44
C SER A 92 0.31 4.40 11.00
N TYR A 93 -0.62 4.19 10.09
CA TYR A 93 -0.45 4.31 8.65
C TYR A 93 -1.48 5.26 8.07
N THR A 94 -1.05 6.10 7.14
CA THR A 94 -1.94 6.92 6.31
C THR A 94 -2.11 6.22 4.97
N LEU A 95 -3.32 5.74 4.71
CA LEU A 95 -3.72 5.12 3.46
C LEU A 95 -4.10 6.20 2.44
N THR A 96 -3.51 6.16 1.27
CA THR A 96 -3.78 7.12 0.18
C THR A 96 -4.01 6.36 -1.13
N PRO A 97 -5.24 6.33 -1.67
CA PRO A 97 -5.53 5.79 -3.00
C PRO A 97 -5.08 6.77 -4.10
N SER A 98 -4.67 6.22 -5.25
CA SER A 98 -4.26 7.00 -6.41
C SER A 98 -4.56 6.26 -7.71
N LYS A 99 -5.11 7.00 -8.68
CA LYS A 99 -5.36 6.55 -10.06
C LYS A 99 -5.53 7.77 -10.95
N ALA A 100 -4.85 7.78 -12.10
CA ALA A 100 -4.98 8.88 -13.05
C ALA A 100 -6.44 9.06 -13.51
N GLY A 101 -6.90 10.31 -13.54
CA GLY A 101 -8.28 10.63 -13.93
C GLY A 101 -9.33 10.41 -12.85
N TYR A 102 -8.94 10.14 -11.60
CA TYR A 102 -9.85 9.97 -10.47
C TYR A 102 -9.45 10.83 -9.27
N PHE A 103 -10.45 11.28 -8.51
CA PHE A 103 -10.29 11.72 -7.12
C PHE A 103 -10.93 10.69 -6.19
N PHE A 104 -10.51 10.64 -4.92
CA PHE A 104 -11.00 9.64 -3.98
C PHE A 104 -11.59 10.29 -2.73
N SER A 105 -12.67 9.68 -2.23
CA SER A 105 -13.32 10.06 -0.98
C SER A 105 -13.40 8.85 -0.04
N PRO A 106 -12.86 8.96 1.20
CA PRO A 106 -12.00 10.06 1.66
C PRO A 106 -10.68 10.12 0.86
N GLU A 107 -10.00 11.26 0.86
CA GLU A 107 -8.69 11.40 0.17
C GLU A 107 -7.59 10.55 0.83
N ALA A 108 -7.72 10.33 2.15
CA ALA A 108 -6.84 9.50 2.94
C ALA A 108 -7.56 8.95 4.17
N ARG A 109 -7.06 7.83 4.70
CA ARG A 109 -7.51 7.27 6.00
C ARG A 109 -6.31 7.03 6.89
N THR A 110 -6.43 7.37 8.18
CA THR A 110 -5.43 6.98 9.18
C THR A 110 -5.89 5.72 9.90
N VAL A 111 -5.01 4.72 9.95
CA VAL A 111 -5.32 3.38 10.46
C VAL A 111 -4.17 2.90 11.33
N THR A 112 -4.47 2.32 12.49
CA THR A 112 -3.46 1.74 13.39
C THR A 112 -3.60 0.22 13.42
N VAL A 113 -2.47 -0.47 13.34
CA VAL A 113 -2.34 -1.92 13.59
C VAL A 113 -1.32 -2.11 14.72
N PRO A 114 -1.46 -3.10 15.61
CA PRO A 114 -2.48 -4.16 15.69
C PRO A 114 -3.90 -3.71 16.11
N PRO A 115 -4.92 -4.55 15.89
CA PRO A 115 -4.89 -5.82 15.13
C PRO A 115 -4.84 -5.56 13.61
N SER A 116 -4.80 -6.60 12.79
CA SER A 116 -5.14 -6.45 11.36
C SER A 116 -6.56 -5.90 11.23
N VAL A 117 -6.78 -5.07 10.22
CA VAL A 117 -8.07 -4.37 10.03
C VAL A 117 -8.54 -4.46 8.59
N GLY A 118 -9.84 -4.60 8.42
CA GLY A 118 -10.51 -4.56 7.11
C GLY A 118 -11.44 -3.36 6.96
N GLY A 119 -12.15 -3.30 5.84
CA GLY A 119 -13.17 -2.28 5.57
C GLY A 119 -12.60 -0.87 5.41
N GLN A 120 -11.34 -0.75 5.00
CA GLN A 120 -10.71 0.54 4.75
C GLN A 120 -11.05 1.00 3.32
N ASP A 121 -12.31 1.38 3.12
CA ASP A 121 -12.87 1.54 1.78
C ASP A 121 -12.76 2.98 1.25
N PHE A 122 -12.72 3.11 -0.07
CA PHE A 122 -12.67 4.38 -0.79
C PHE A 122 -13.67 4.41 -1.96
N VAL A 123 -14.14 5.60 -2.30
CA VAL A 123 -14.94 5.85 -3.50
C VAL A 123 -14.12 6.70 -4.47
N GLY A 124 -13.85 6.19 -5.65
CA GLY A 124 -13.18 6.89 -6.74
C GLY A 124 -14.19 7.58 -7.65
N VAL A 125 -14.03 8.88 -7.86
CA VAL A 125 -14.87 9.66 -8.78
C VAL A 125 -14.07 10.06 -10.00
N HIS A 126 -14.56 9.68 -11.17
CA HIS A 126 -13.89 9.95 -12.44
C HIS A 126 -14.00 11.43 -12.82
N ILE A 127 -12.88 12.05 -13.14
CA ILE A 127 -12.82 13.43 -13.61
C ILE A 127 -13.44 13.48 -15.02
N ARG A 128 -14.55 14.19 -15.16
CA ARG A 128 -15.20 14.42 -16.46
C ARG A 128 -15.19 15.91 -16.76
N LYS A 129 -14.92 16.25 -18.03
CA LYS A 129 -15.15 17.59 -18.55
C LYS A 129 -16.64 17.71 -18.85
N GLU A 130 -17.34 18.56 -18.12
CA GLU A 130 -18.72 18.92 -18.45
C GLU A 130 -18.71 20.23 -19.23
N SER A 131 -19.19 20.18 -20.47
CA SER A 131 -19.43 21.37 -21.28
C SER A 131 -20.87 21.81 -21.05
N ALA A 132 -21.08 22.86 -20.25
CA ALA A 132 -22.34 23.57 -20.29
C ALA A 132 -22.40 24.33 -21.61
N VAL A 133 -23.09 23.79 -22.62
CA VAL A 133 -23.44 24.55 -23.83
C VAL A 133 -24.34 25.68 -23.35
N PRO A 134 -23.95 26.97 -23.43
CA PRO A 134 -24.92 28.04 -23.22
C PRO A 134 -26.01 27.82 -24.26
N THR A 135 -27.27 27.72 -23.82
CA THR A 135 -28.43 27.73 -24.74
C THR A 135 -28.19 28.81 -25.77
N HIS A 136 -28.12 28.45 -27.06
CA HIS A 136 -27.80 29.37 -28.14
C HIS A 136 -28.63 30.65 -28.02
N GLN A 137 -28.03 31.72 -27.49
CA GLN A 137 -28.46 33.07 -27.83
C GLN A 137 -27.92 33.28 -29.23
N ALA A 138 -28.78 33.67 -30.18
CA ALA A 138 -28.34 34.01 -31.52
C ALA A 138 -27.29 35.12 -31.43
N VAL A 139 -26.03 34.79 -31.68
CA VAL A 139 -24.93 35.74 -31.66
C VAL A 139 -24.72 36.26 -33.09
N GLY A 140 -24.66 37.58 -33.26
CA GLY A 140 -24.47 38.19 -34.58
C GLY A 140 -23.12 37.79 -35.20
N HIS A 141 -23.05 37.80 -36.53
CA HIS A 141 -21.83 37.49 -37.28
C HIS A 141 -20.68 38.42 -36.83
N GLY A 142 -19.62 37.86 -36.23
CA GLY A 142 -18.44 38.61 -35.76
C GLY A 142 -18.30 38.78 -34.24
N GLN A 143 -19.15 38.16 -33.43
CA GLN A 143 -18.99 38.14 -31.96
C GLN A 143 -18.36 36.82 -31.47
N PRO A 144 -17.45 36.86 -30.49
CA PRO A 144 -16.83 35.66 -29.92
C PRO A 144 -17.84 34.84 -29.11
N LEU A 145 -17.75 33.51 -29.22
CA LEU A 145 -18.49 32.58 -28.36
C LEU A 145 -17.65 32.31 -27.12
N THR A 146 -18.17 32.64 -25.93
CA THR A 146 -17.53 32.27 -24.66
C THR A 146 -18.08 30.92 -24.19
N TYR A 147 -17.19 29.98 -23.90
CA TYR A 147 -17.54 28.69 -23.29
C TYR A 147 -17.05 28.67 -21.85
N THR A 148 -17.84 28.08 -20.94
CA THR A 148 -17.41 27.82 -19.57
C THR A 148 -17.22 26.32 -19.39
N LEU A 149 -15.98 25.88 -19.18
CA LEU A 149 -15.71 24.50 -18.75
C LEU A 149 -16.02 24.36 -17.27
N ARG A 150 -16.75 23.31 -16.87
CA ARG A 150 -16.91 22.94 -15.46
C ARG A 150 -16.17 21.64 -15.18
N LEU A 151 -15.23 21.70 -14.24
CA LEU A 151 -14.80 20.51 -13.52
C LEU A 151 -15.84 20.25 -12.44
N VAL A 152 -16.49 19.10 -12.50
CA VAL A 152 -17.50 18.70 -11.52
C VAL A 152 -16.80 17.86 -10.46
N TYR A 153 -16.65 18.43 -9.26
CA TYR A 153 -16.18 17.72 -8.08
C TYR A 153 -17.39 17.15 -7.33
N PRO A 154 -17.32 15.90 -6.83
CA PRO A 154 -18.42 15.24 -6.12
C PRO A 154 -18.66 15.82 -4.72
N ASP A 155 -17.62 16.36 -4.08
CA ASP A 155 -17.72 17.24 -2.94
C ASP A 155 -17.82 18.67 -3.47
N ALA A 156 -18.82 19.44 -3.04
CA ALA A 156 -19.15 20.76 -3.57
C ALA A 156 -18.10 21.86 -3.31
N ARG A 157 -16.81 21.52 -3.30
CA ARG A 157 -15.68 22.41 -3.04
C ARG A 157 -14.90 22.60 -4.34
N GLU A 158 -14.97 23.84 -4.82
CA GLU A 158 -14.26 24.43 -5.95
C GLU A 158 -14.73 24.10 -7.37
N VAL A 159 -15.47 25.04 -7.94
CA VAL A 159 -15.59 25.19 -9.39
C VAL A 159 -14.38 26.03 -9.85
N ALA A 160 -13.36 25.41 -10.43
CA ALA A 160 -12.34 26.16 -11.16
C ALA A 160 -12.92 26.59 -12.52
N LEU A 161 -13.22 27.89 -12.66
CA LEU A 161 -13.64 28.50 -13.92
C LEU A 161 -12.39 28.86 -14.72
N TYR A 162 -12.29 28.33 -15.94
CA TYR A 162 -11.31 28.79 -16.92
C TYR A 162 -12.06 29.50 -18.05
N ASP A 163 -11.78 30.79 -18.22
CA ASP A 163 -12.21 31.54 -19.40
C ASP A 163 -11.27 31.17 -20.55
N ALA A 164 -11.81 30.52 -21.59
CA ALA A 164 -11.13 30.43 -22.88
C ALA A 164 -11.58 31.62 -23.72
N VAL A 165 -10.64 32.53 -24.03
CA VAL A 165 -10.80 33.62 -24.99
C VAL A 165 -10.70 33.08 -26.41
#